data_AF-A0A0M1JBP9-F1
#
_entry.id   AF-A0A0M1JBP9-F1
#
_cell.length_a   1.000
_cell.length_b   1.000
_cell.length_c   1.000
_cell.angle_alpha   90.00
_cell.angle_beta   90.00
_cell.angle_gamma   90.00
#
_symmetry.space_group_name_H-M   'P 1'
#
loop_
_entity.id
_entity.type
_entity.pdbx_description
1 polymer ?
#
loop_
_entity_poly.entity_id
_entity_poly.type
_entity_poly.pdbx_seq_one_letter_code
_entity_poly.pdbx_strand_id
1 'polypeptide(L)'
;MANDPVYNYQGPFRAEHLSSGDPYELSSGHPIHCMPTGGRGSRNTGYGLQVLETDPDVESAGVDTGFAPAPDILRAPDVAVGNVPNAPGWVAGVPPLAVEYADTGQNE
;
A
#
# COMPACT_ATOMS: atom_id res chain seq x y z
N MET A 1 -22.03 27.98 22.89
CA MET A 1 -21.25 26.83 22.43
C MET A 1 -20.07 27.39 21.67
N ALA A 2 -18.84 27.15 22.14
CA ALA A 2 -17.65 27.63 21.44
C ALA A 2 -17.47 26.79 20.16
N ASN A 3 -17.16 27.43 19.04
CA ASN A 3 -16.76 26.73 17.82
C ASN A 3 -15.42 26.04 18.11
N ASP A 4 -15.41 24.71 18.16
CA ASP A 4 -14.17 23.96 18.15
C ASP A 4 -13.41 24.29 16.86
N PRO A 5 -12.10 24.59 16.93
CA PRO A 5 -11.30 24.80 15.74
C PRO A 5 -11.31 23.51 14.91
N VAL A 6 -11.71 23.62 13.65
CA VAL A 6 -11.55 22.54 12.67
C VAL A 6 -10.04 22.34 12.49
N TYR A 7 -9.45 21.40 13.23
CA TYR A 7 -8.10 20.95 12.96
C TYR A 7 -8.12 20.34 11.56
N ASN A 8 -7.43 21.00 10.63
CA ASN A 8 -7.26 20.51 9.27
C ASN A 8 -6.44 19.22 9.39
N TYR A 9 -7.12 18.07 9.37
CA TYR A 9 -6.58 16.74 9.69
C TYR A 9 -5.70 16.17 8.56
N GLN A 10 -5.14 17.05 7.72
CA GLN A 10 -4.38 16.70 6.54
C GLN A 10 -2.91 16.99 6.76
N GLY A 11 -2.09 15.95 6.61
CA GLY A 11 -0.65 16.06 6.69
C GLY A 11 -0.06 16.78 5.46
N PRO A 12 1.21 17.19 5.56
CA PRO A 12 1.83 18.07 4.58
C PRO A 12 2.27 17.35 3.30
N PHE A 13 2.29 16.01 3.28
CA PHE A 13 2.80 15.25 2.15
C PHE A 13 1.73 14.96 1.11
N ARG A 14 2.19 14.83 -0.13
CA ARG A 14 1.42 14.39 -1.29
C ARG A 14 2.17 13.26 -1.97
N ALA A 15 1.48 12.43 -2.74
CA ALA A 15 2.05 11.32 -3.48
C ALA A 15 3.26 11.74 -4.33
N GLU A 16 3.18 12.89 -5.00
CA GLU A 16 4.26 13.44 -5.83
C GLU A 16 5.52 13.88 -5.04
N HIS A 17 5.42 14.01 -3.70
CA HIS A 17 6.58 14.30 -2.85
C HIS A 17 7.40 13.04 -2.51
N LEU A 18 6.88 11.84 -2.78
CA LEU A 18 7.52 10.57 -2.46
C LEU A 18 7.74 9.74 -3.72
N SER A 19 8.91 9.11 -3.83
CA SER A 19 9.25 8.22 -4.93
C SER A 19 8.87 6.77 -4.61
N SER A 20 8.53 5.99 -5.63
CA SER A 20 8.44 4.54 -5.48
C SER A 20 9.76 3.98 -4.96
N GLY A 21 9.70 3.22 -3.86
CA GLY A 21 10.87 2.70 -3.14
C GLY A 21 11.26 3.50 -1.89
N ASP A 22 10.70 4.69 -1.69
CA ASP A 22 10.76 5.34 -0.36
C ASP A 22 10.02 4.46 0.67
N PRO A 23 10.51 4.32 1.91
CA PRO A 23 9.92 3.43 2.91
C PRO A 23 8.72 4.10 3.60
N TYR A 24 7.80 4.67 2.81
CA TYR A 24 6.66 5.41 3.32
C TYR A 24 5.39 5.15 2.54
N GLU A 25 4.33 4.87 3.29
CA GLU A 25 2.96 5.09 2.86
C GLU A 25 2.47 6.47 3.31
N LEU A 26 1.33 6.92 2.77
CA LEU A 26 0.68 8.17 3.18
C LEU A 26 -0.77 7.93 3.57
N SER A 27 -1.17 8.38 4.76
CA SER A 27 -2.58 8.38 5.18
C SER A 27 -3.03 9.81 5.46
N SER A 28 -3.92 10.34 4.62
CA SER A 28 -4.36 11.74 4.67
C SER A 28 -3.17 12.71 4.73
N GLY A 29 -2.12 12.47 3.94
CA GLY A 29 -0.90 13.26 3.88
C GLY A 29 0.07 13.09 5.06
N HIS A 30 -0.20 12.18 6.00
CA HIS A 30 0.71 11.81 7.08
C HIS A 30 1.57 10.61 6.65
N PRO A 31 2.90 10.69 6.77
CA PRO A 31 3.76 9.59 6.39
C PRO A 31 3.69 8.48 7.44
N ILE A 32 3.56 7.25 6.95
CA ILE A 32 3.64 6.02 7.74
C ILE A 32 4.94 5.35 7.31
N HIS A 33 5.89 5.24 8.22
CA HIS A 33 7.17 4.59 7.94
C HIS A 33 7.01 3.08 7.87
N CYS A 34 7.30 2.50 6.70
CA CYS A 34 7.19 1.08 6.42
C CYS A 34 8.47 0.38 6.90
N MET A 35 8.35 -0.42 7.96
CA MET A 35 9.44 -1.27 8.44
C MET A 35 9.49 -2.58 7.65
N PRO A 36 10.68 -3.19 7.46
CA PRO A 36 10.77 -4.50 6.83
C PRO A 36 9.92 -5.57 7.54
N THR A 37 9.28 -6.45 6.77
CA THR A 37 8.50 -7.56 7.33
C THR A 37 9.39 -8.65 7.95
N GLY A 38 8.87 -9.34 8.96
CA GLY A 38 9.55 -10.45 9.61
C GLY A 38 9.55 -11.74 8.78
N GLY A 39 10.36 -12.73 9.18
CA GLY A 39 10.50 -13.98 8.42
C GLY A 39 9.24 -14.83 8.28
N ARG A 40 8.22 -14.65 9.13
CA ARG A 40 6.91 -15.29 8.96
C ARG A 40 6.08 -14.59 7.89
N GLY A 41 5.95 -13.26 8.01
CA GLY A 41 5.25 -12.42 7.03
C GLY A 41 5.79 -12.65 5.62
N SER A 42 7.12 -12.51 5.44
CA SER A 42 7.74 -12.67 4.11
C SER A 42 7.51 -14.04 3.47
N ARG A 43 7.45 -15.12 4.27
CA ARG A 43 7.12 -16.46 3.75
C ARG A 43 5.66 -16.58 3.35
N ASN A 44 4.76 -16.04 4.17
CA ASN A 44 3.33 -16.09 3.92
C ASN A 44 2.95 -15.26 2.68
N THR A 45 3.53 -14.07 2.51
CA THR A 45 3.39 -13.24 1.30
C THR A 45 3.78 -14.03 0.06
N GLY A 46 4.93 -14.71 0.07
CA GLY A 46 5.38 -15.54 -1.06
C GLY A 46 4.43 -16.69 -1.40
N TYR A 47 3.89 -17.39 -0.40
CA TYR A 47 2.90 -18.46 -0.63
C TYR A 47 1.58 -17.90 -1.15
N GLY A 48 1.10 -16.79 -0.58
CA GLY A 48 -0.15 -16.14 -1.00
C GLY A 48 -0.10 -15.67 -2.44
N LEU A 49 0.98 -14.98 -2.84
CA LEU A 49 1.18 -14.55 -4.22
C LEU A 49 1.10 -15.76 -5.16
N GLN A 50 1.84 -16.83 -4.88
CA GLN A 50 1.87 -18.01 -5.75
C GLN A 50 0.47 -18.60 -5.96
N VAL A 51 -0.35 -18.68 -4.91
CA VAL A 51 -1.72 -19.20 -5.02
C VAL A 51 -2.58 -18.26 -5.86
N LEU A 52 -2.58 -16.97 -5.56
CA LEU A 52 -3.42 -15.96 -6.23
C LEU A 52 -3.05 -15.79 -7.70
N GLU A 53 -1.75 -15.75 -8.03
CA GLU A 53 -1.26 -15.58 -9.40
C GLU A 53 -1.58 -16.78 -10.30
N THR A 54 -1.87 -17.95 -9.73
CA THR A 54 -2.25 -19.15 -10.51
C THR A 54 -3.75 -19.28 -10.77
N ASP A 55 -4.58 -18.40 -10.21
CA ASP A 55 -6.01 -18.36 -10.52
C ASP A 55 -6.20 -17.93 -11.99
N PRO A 56 -6.91 -18.71 -12.82
CA PRO A 56 -7.10 -18.40 -14.24
C PRO A 56 -7.84 -17.08 -14.50
N ASP A 57 -8.58 -16.56 -13.53
CA ASP A 57 -9.30 -15.28 -13.65
C ASP A 57 -8.45 -14.07 -13.20
N VAL A 58 -7.22 -14.29 -12.71
CA VAL A 58 -6.29 -13.23 -12.30
C VAL A 58 -5.41 -12.81 -13.47
N GLU A 59 -5.55 -11.55 -13.89
CA GLU A 59 -4.76 -10.97 -14.99
C GLU A 59 -3.32 -10.61 -14.57
N SER A 60 -3.15 -10.18 -13.32
CA SER A 60 -1.86 -9.74 -12.78
C SER A 60 -1.90 -9.78 -11.26
N ALA A 61 -0.80 -10.17 -10.62
CA ALA A 61 -0.60 -10.00 -9.19
C ALA A 61 0.82 -9.49 -8.92
N GLY A 62 1.02 -8.85 -7.77
CA GLY A 62 2.32 -8.30 -7.39
C GLY A 62 2.46 -8.19 -5.88
N VAL A 63 3.72 -8.19 -5.44
CA VAL A 63 4.10 -7.96 -4.03
C VAL A 63 4.50 -6.50 -3.87
N ASP A 64 4.10 -5.89 -2.76
CA ASP A 64 4.44 -4.50 -2.40
C ASP A 64 4.18 -3.50 -3.54
N THR A 65 3.12 -3.73 -4.33
CA THR A 65 2.80 -2.84 -5.45
C THR A 65 2.31 -1.51 -4.88
N GLY A 66 3.08 -0.44 -5.10
CA GLY A 66 2.72 0.88 -4.61
C GLY A 66 1.58 1.51 -5.43
N PHE A 67 0.50 1.86 -4.76
CA PHE A 67 -0.65 2.59 -5.31
C PHE A 67 -0.73 4.02 -4.79
N ALA A 68 -1.20 4.93 -5.66
CA ALA A 68 -1.61 6.30 -5.34
C ALA A 68 -3.10 6.49 -5.66
N PRO A 69 -4.02 6.08 -4.76
CA PRO A 69 -5.46 6.23 -4.98
C PRO A 69 -5.93 7.68 -4.97
N ALA A 70 -5.21 8.55 -4.24
CA ALA A 70 -5.51 9.97 -4.08
C ALA A 70 -4.21 10.76 -3.86
N PRO A 71 -4.21 12.09 -4.07
CA PRO A 71 -3.00 12.90 -3.92
C PRO A 71 -2.33 12.84 -2.54
N ASP A 72 -3.06 12.45 -1.50
CA ASP A 72 -2.59 12.38 -0.11
C ASP A 72 -2.67 10.96 0.47
N ILE A 73 -2.83 9.95 -0.38
CA ILE A 73 -2.89 8.53 -0.01
C ILE A 73 -1.89 7.75 -0.87
N LEU A 74 -1.02 7.01 -0.20
CA LEU A 74 -0.18 5.96 -0.79
C LEU A 74 -0.38 4.67 0.01
N ARG A 75 -0.50 3.53 -0.68
CA ARG A 75 -0.61 2.20 -0.09
C ARG A 75 0.24 1.21 -0.86
N ALA A 76 0.86 0.26 -0.19
CA ALA A 76 1.64 -0.81 -0.78
C ALA A 76 1.26 -2.11 -0.05
N PRO A 77 0.14 -2.77 -0.46
CA PRO A 77 -0.27 -4.00 0.19
C PRO A 77 0.74 -5.11 -0.03
N ASP A 78 0.82 -6.05 0.92
CA ASP A 78 1.72 -7.20 0.83
C ASP A 78 1.51 -7.97 -0.49
N VAL A 79 0.25 -8.16 -0.89
CA VAL A 79 -0.12 -8.68 -2.22
C VAL A 79 -1.26 -7.87 -2.83
N ALA A 80 -1.08 -7.42 -4.06
CA ALA A 80 -2.12 -6.83 -4.91
C ALA A 80 -2.52 -7.81 -6.02
N VAL A 81 -3.81 -7.90 -6.30
CA VAL A 81 -4.38 -8.69 -7.41
C VAL A 81 -5.22 -7.78 -8.31
N GLY A 82 -4.83 -7.72 -9.58
CA GLY A 82 -5.35 -6.80 -10.59
C GLY A 82 -4.75 -5.39 -10.50
N ASN A 83 -4.77 -4.66 -11.62
CA ASN A 83 -4.17 -3.32 -11.74
C ASN A 83 -2.69 -3.29 -11.32
N VAL A 84 -1.91 -4.30 -11.69
CA VAL A 84 -0.45 -4.36 -11.45
C VAL A 84 0.26 -4.24 -12.80
N PRO A 85 0.39 -3.03 -13.37
CA PRO A 85 1.04 -2.84 -14.65
C PRO A 85 2.55 -3.11 -14.56
N ASN A 86 3.13 -3.64 -15.63
CA ASN A 86 4.59 -3.74 -15.78
C ASN A 86 5.18 -2.37 -16.15
N ALA A 87 5.18 -1.44 -15.19
CA ALA A 87 5.66 -0.06 -15.33
C ALA A 87 6.27 0.44 -14.01
N PRO A 88 7.22 1.40 -14.05
CA PRO A 88 7.81 1.96 -12.84
C PRO A 88 6.88 2.98 -12.17
N GLY A 89 7.12 3.23 -10.88
CA GLY A 89 6.46 4.30 -10.12
C GLY A 89 5.18 3.86 -9.42
N TRP A 90 4.50 4.83 -8.78
CA TRP A 90 3.22 4.60 -8.13
C TRP A 90 2.13 4.32 -9.16
N VAL A 91 1.39 3.23 -8.96
CA VAL A 91 0.24 2.86 -9.77
C VAL A 91 -0.97 3.73 -9.40
N ALA A 92 -1.63 4.31 -10.39
CA ALA A 92 -2.84 5.10 -10.14
C ALA A 92 -4.04 4.21 -9.78
N GLY A 93 -4.91 4.70 -8.89
CA GLY A 93 -6.13 3.99 -8.50
C GLY A 93 -5.90 2.94 -7.41
N VAL A 94 -6.63 1.83 -7.48
CA VAL A 94 -6.61 0.75 -6.48
C VAL A 94 -6.60 -0.62 -7.17
N PRO A 95 -6.06 -1.69 -6.54
CA PRO A 95 -6.26 -3.05 -7.02
C PRO A 95 -7.69 -3.54 -6.67
N PRO A 96 -8.30 -4.41 -7.50
CA PRO A 96 -9.53 -5.12 -7.15
C PRO A 96 -9.47 -5.87 -5.82
N LEU A 97 -8.31 -6.43 -5.48
CA LEU A 97 -8.05 -7.10 -4.21
C LEU A 97 -6.66 -6.73 -3.67
N ALA A 98 -6.61 -6.33 -2.41
CA ALA A 98 -5.41 -6.16 -1.61
C ALA A 98 -5.45 -7.18 -0.45
N VAL A 99 -4.31 -7.82 -0.18
CA VAL A 99 -4.14 -8.79 0.91
C VAL A 99 -3.02 -8.29 1.81
N GLU A 100 -3.28 -8.27 3.11
CA GLU A 100 -2.32 -7.91 4.16
C GLU A 100 -2.16 -9.09 5.13
N TYR A 101 -0.93 -9.33 5.59
CA TYR A 101 -0.59 -10.38 6.55
C TYR A 101 -0.28 -9.82 7.94
N ALA A 102 -1.35 -9.61 8.72
CA ALA A 102 -1.23 -9.13 10.09
C ALA A 102 -0.28 -9.95 10.97
N ASP A 103 0.72 -9.28 11.54
CA ASP A 103 1.62 -9.81 12.56
C ASP A 103 1.94 -8.76 13.64
N THR A 104 2.56 -9.18 14.74
CA THR A 104 3.05 -8.28 15.78
C THR A 104 4.20 -7.42 15.27
N GLY A 105 4.14 -6.12 15.53
CA GLY A 105 5.25 -5.19 15.26
C GLY A 105 5.17 -4.47 13.91
N GLN A 106 4.15 -4.75 13.11
CA GLN A 106 3.75 -3.90 11.98
C GLN A 106 2.45 -3.16 12.34
N ASN A 107 2.27 -1.99 11.76
CA ASN A 107 1.07 -1.18 11.94
C ASN A 107 0.43 -1.05 10.55
N GLU A 108 -0.28 -2.11 10.17
CA GLU A 108 -1.13 -2.18 8.99
C GLU A 108 -2.42 -1.37 9.20
#